data_AF-A0A536RPG1-F1
#
_entry.id   AF-A0A536RPG1-F1
#
_cell.length_a   1.000
_cell.length_b   1.000
_cell.length_c   1.000
_cell.angle_alpha   90.00
_cell.angle_beta   90.00
_cell.angle_gamma   90.00
#
_symmetry.space_group_name_H-M   'P 1'
#
loop_
_entity.id
_entity.type
_entity.pdbx_description
1 polymer ?
#
loop_
_entity_poly.entity_id
_entity_poly.type
_entity_poly.pdbx_seq_one_letter_code
_entity_poly.pdbx_strand_id
1 'polypeptide(L)'
;MRWVTRKNAAVDRIACPWLVRRFIDADAEFLYVDPRDVGRVAKEKDATPFDVEGAELGHVDGRCSFESILVKYGLDDPGLARLARIVHGADVEADINTIPEAAGLKAVAMGFRRL
;
A
#
# COMPACT_ATOMS: atom_id res chain seq x y z
N MET A 1 -14.53 4.68 5.47
CA MET A 1 -13.28 5.46 5.68
C MET A 1 -12.73 5.91 4.34
N ARG A 2 -12.07 7.07 4.25
CA ARG A 2 -11.40 7.53 3.03
C ARG A 2 -9.89 7.42 3.16
N TRP A 3 -9.27 7.03 2.06
CA TRP A 3 -7.83 6.85 1.94
C TRP A 3 -7.33 7.62 0.72
N VAL A 4 -6.16 8.21 0.81
CA VAL A 4 -5.60 8.99 -0.29
C VAL A 4 -4.15 8.62 -0.56
N THR A 5 -3.80 8.55 -1.83
CA THR A 5 -2.44 8.30 -2.28
C THR A 5 -2.21 8.92 -3.65
N ARG A 6 -0.99 8.82 -4.16
CA ARG A 6 -0.62 9.37 -5.48
C ARG A 6 -1.04 8.43 -6.62
N LYS A 7 -1.43 9.00 -7.77
CA LYS A 7 -1.84 8.28 -8.99
C LYS A 7 -0.70 7.42 -9.58
N ASN A 8 -1.03 6.60 -10.58
CA ASN A 8 -0.14 5.58 -11.17
C ASN A 8 0.26 4.55 -10.12
N ALA A 9 -0.74 3.81 -9.63
CA ALA A 9 -0.60 2.83 -8.56
C ALA A 9 0.45 1.77 -8.91
N ALA A 10 1.33 1.48 -7.96
CA ALA A 10 2.32 0.42 -8.01
C ALA A 10 1.89 -0.71 -7.05
N VAL A 11 2.83 -1.51 -6.56
CA VAL A 11 2.55 -2.69 -5.73
C VAL A 11 1.76 -2.32 -4.46
N ASP A 12 2.30 -1.45 -3.60
CA ASP A 12 1.61 -1.07 -2.34
C ASP A 12 0.26 -0.39 -2.57
N ARG A 13 0.20 0.49 -3.58
CA ARG A 13 -1.04 1.20 -3.94
C ARG A 13 -2.13 0.32 -4.56
N ILE A 14 -1.85 -0.95 -4.84
CA ILE A 14 -2.86 -1.95 -5.23
C ILE A 14 -3.14 -2.88 -4.06
N ALA A 15 -2.11 -3.34 -3.35
CA ALA A 15 -2.24 -4.29 -2.26
C ALA A 15 -2.93 -3.70 -1.01
N CYS A 16 -2.60 -2.46 -0.64
CA CYS A 16 -3.19 -1.80 0.54
C CYS A 16 -4.71 -1.60 0.41
N PRO A 17 -5.25 -1.12 -0.73
CA PRO A 17 -6.70 -1.07 -0.91
C PRO A 17 -7.42 -2.41 -0.76
N TRP A 18 -6.83 -3.51 -1.23
CA TRP A 18 -7.39 -4.85 -1.04
C TRP A 18 -7.39 -5.25 0.44
N LEU A 19 -6.28 -5.03 1.15
CA LEU A 19 -6.15 -5.31 2.58
C LEU A 19 -7.20 -4.55 3.39
N VAL A 20 -7.27 -3.23 3.18
CA VAL A 20 -8.20 -2.35 3.89
C VAL A 20 -9.64 -2.77 3.63
N ARG A 21 -10.04 -3.00 2.37
CA ARG A 21 -11.41 -3.41 2.07
C ARG A 21 -11.80 -4.75 2.64
N ARG A 22 -10.85 -5.66 2.82
CA ARG A 22 -11.16 -7.02 3.25
C ARG A 22 -11.08 -7.23 4.75
N PHE A 23 -10.25 -6.44 5.45
CA PHE A 23 -9.95 -6.69 6.87
C PHE A 23 -10.18 -5.48 7.79
N ILE A 24 -10.40 -4.27 7.24
CA ILE A 24 -10.56 -3.04 8.04
C ILE A 24 -11.93 -2.43 7.82
N ASP A 25 -12.27 -2.12 6.56
CA ASP A 25 -13.51 -1.41 6.21
C ASP A 25 -13.93 -1.75 4.76
N ALA A 26 -15.00 -2.53 4.63
CA ALA A 26 -15.54 -2.98 3.34
C ALA A 26 -16.00 -1.84 2.43
N ASP A 27 -16.40 -0.70 3.02
CA ASP A 27 -16.91 0.47 2.31
C ASP A 27 -15.82 1.53 2.11
N ALA A 28 -14.54 1.17 2.28
CA ALA A 28 -13.43 2.10 2.10
C ALA A 28 -13.34 2.68 0.68
N GLU A 29 -13.20 4.00 0.62
CA GLU A 29 -13.00 4.78 -0.61
C GLU A 29 -11.52 5.16 -0.76
N PHE A 30 -10.99 5.05 -1.98
CA PHE A 30 -9.59 5.36 -2.30
C PHE A 30 -9.51 6.48 -3.32
N LEU A 31 -8.80 7.54 -2.96
CA LEU A 31 -8.57 8.72 -3.79
C LEU A 31 -7.15 8.66 -4.34
N TYR A 32 -7.02 8.58 -5.67
CA TYR A 32 -5.75 8.64 -6.38
C TYR A 32 -5.57 10.01 -6.99
N VAL A 33 -4.62 10.78 -6.49
CA VAL A 33 -4.44 12.19 -6.85
C VAL A 33 -3.02 12.47 -7.34
N ASP A 34 -2.77 13.65 -7.87
CA ASP A 34 -1.40 14.07 -8.16
C ASP A 34 -0.56 14.10 -6.87
N PRO A 35 0.74 13.73 -6.90
CA PRO A 35 1.57 13.66 -5.68
C PRO A 35 1.54 14.93 -4.82
N ARG A 36 1.54 16.11 -5.47
CA ARG A 36 1.47 17.41 -4.79
C ARG A 36 0.15 17.69 -4.08
N ASP A 37 -0.92 16.99 -4.48
CA ASP A 37 -2.28 17.20 -4.00
C ASP A 37 -2.65 16.28 -2.83
N VAL A 38 -1.85 15.25 -2.53
CA VAL A 38 -2.16 14.27 -1.47
C VAL A 38 -2.42 14.95 -0.13
N GLY A 39 -1.52 15.83 0.32
CA GLY A 39 -1.68 16.50 1.62
C GLY A 39 -2.87 17.45 1.69
N ARG A 40 -3.19 18.13 0.57
CA ARG A 40 -4.37 19.00 0.47
C ARG A 40 -5.65 18.17 0.52
N VAL A 41 -5.75 17.13 -0.29
CA VAL A 41 -6.93 16.26 -0.39
C VAL A 41 -7.15 15.46 0.90
N ALA A 42 -6.08 15.01 1.56
CA ALA A 42 -6.15 14.38 2.88
C ALA A 42 -6.93 15.25 3.89
N LYS A 43 -6.59 16.55 3.95
CA LYS A 43 -7.26 17.51 4.84
C LYS A 43 -8.69 17.81 4.40
N GLU A 44 -8.90 18.09 3.11
CA GLU A 44 -10.22 18.48 2.60
C GLU A 44 -11.26 17.35 2.64
N LYS A 45 -10.82 16.09 2.52
CA LYS A 45 -11.70 14.92 2.43
C LYS A 45 -11.72 14.06 3.69
N ASP A 46 -10.97 14.46 4.73
CA ASP A 46 -10.72 13.67 5.92
C ASP A 46 -10.25 12.25 5.56
N ALA A 47 -9.23 12.20 4.69
CA ALA A 47 -8.72 10.97 4.10
C ALA A 47 -7.33 10.63 4.66
N THR A 48 -7.13 9.36 5.01
CA THR A 48 -5.85 8.86 5.56
C THR A 48 -4.82 8.70 4.43
N PRO A 49 -3.67 9.39 4.48
CA PRO A 49 -2.59 9.18 3.50
C PRO A 49 -1.89 7.83 3.70
N PHE A 50 -1.56 7.15 2.61
CA PHE A 50 -0.75 5.92 2.61
C PHE A 50 0.12 5.82 1.36
N ASP A 51 1.22 5.04 1.41
CA ASP A 51 2.25 4.95 0.35
C ASP A 51 2.69 6.33 -0.19
N VAL A 52 2.96 7.24 0.75
CA VAL A 52 3.55 8.55 0.47
C VAL A 52 4.60 8.90 1.51
N GLU A 53 5.62 9.63 1.09
CA GLU A 53 6.72 10.05 1.96
C GLU A 53 6.20 10.88 3.14
N GLY A 54 6.67 10.55 4.34
CA GLY A 54 6.29 11.23 5.58
C GLY A 54 4.90 10.89 6.14
N ALA A 55 4.11 10.03 5.47
CA ALA A 55 2.88 9.53 6.06
C ALA A 55 3.15 8.42 7.09
N GLU A 56 2.31 8.36 8.13
CA GLU A 56 2.32 7.30 9.14
C GLU A 56 2.17 5.90 8.50
N LEU A 57 1.37 5.80 7.43
CA LEU A 57 1.13 4.56 6.67
C LEU A 57 1.91 4.54 5.35
N GLY A 58 3.09 5.13 5.34
CA GLY A 58 4.09 4.98 4.29
C GLY A 58 5.13 3.92 4.63
N HIS A 59 6.31 4.05 4.02
CA HIS A 59 7.47 3.24 4.37
C HIS A 59 8.11 3.76 5.66
N VAL A 60 8.07 2.97 6.73
CA VAL A 60 8.49 3.38 8.08
C VAL A 60 9.25 2.23 8.73
N ASP A 61 10.41 2.51 9.34
CA ASP A 61 11.26 1.52 10.03
C ASP A 61 11.62 0.29 9.17
N GLY A 62 11.82 0.50 7.86
CA GLY A 62 12.10 -0.58 6.91
C GLY A 62 10.88 -1.38 6.47
N ARG A 63 9.67 -1.07 6.96
CA ARG A 63 8.42 -1.66 6.47
C ARG A 63 7.94 -0.97 5.19
N CYS A 64 7.26 -1.69 4.32
CA CYS A 64 6.39 -1.09 3.30
C CYS A 64 5.03 -0.67 3.89
N SER A 65 4.21 0.03 3.12
CA SER A 65 2.92 0.56 3.58
C SER A 65 1.95 -0.56 3.97
N PHE A 66 1.99 -1.70 3.26
CA PHE A 66 1.17 -2.87 3.59
C PHE A 66 1.46 -3.36 5.01
N GLU A 67 2.74 -3.50 5.37
CA GLU A 67 3.20 -3.90 6.70
C GLU A 67 2.86 -2.86 7.75
N SER A 68 3.03 -1.56 7.45
CA SER A 68 2.63 -0.47 8.35
C SER A 68 1.13 -0.50 8.68
N ILE A 69 0.27 -0.85 7.71
CA ILE A 69 -1.17 -1.02 7.94
C ILE A 69 -1.45 -2.24 8.83
N LEU A 70 -0.78 -3.38 8.60
CA LEU A 70 -0.96 -4.55 9.48
C LEU A 70 -0.64 -4.21 10.94
N VAL A 71 0.46 -3.49 11.18
CA VAL A 71 0.87 -3.06 12.52
C VAL A 71 -0.15 -2.10 13.13
N LYS A 72 -0.55 -1.04 12.40
CA LYS A 72 -1.48 -0.02 12.92
C LYS A 72 -2.83 -0.61 13.34
N TYR A 73 -3.35 -1.58 12.59
CA TYR A 73 -4.66 -2.17 12.83
C TYR A 73 -4.61 -3.51 13.58
N GLY A 74 -3.43 -3.96 14.02
CA GLY A 74 -3.28 -5.19 14.80
C GLY A 74 -3.69 -6.46 14.05
N LEU A 75 -3.40 -6.53 12.75
CA LEU A 75 -3.73 -7.68 11.91
C LEU A 75 -2.60 -8.72 11.96
N ASP A 76 -2.80 -9.80 12.74
CA ASP A 76 -1.80 -10.81 13.07
C ASP A 76 -2.00 -12.19 12.38
N ASP A 77 -2.86 -12.25 11.37
CA ASP A 77 -3.13 -13.47 10.60
C ASP A 77 -1.85 -14.00 9.90
N PRO A 78 -1.49 -15.29 10.05
CA PRO A 78 -0.29 -15.87 9.44
C PRO A 78 -0.28 -15.80 7.90
N GLY A 79 -1.45 -15.84 7.27
CA GLY A 79 -1.60 -15.66 5.82
C GLY A 79 -1.29 -14.24 5.39
N LEU A 80 -1.79 -13.24 6.14
CA LEU A 80 -1.42 -11.83 5.94
C LEU A 80 0.07 -11.60 6.16
N ALA A 81 0.69 -12.25 7.15
CA ALA A 81 2.13 -12.17 7.35
C ALA A 81 2.94 -12.77 6.18
N ARG A 82 2.45 -13.86 5.55
CA ARG A 82 3.06 -14.39 4.33
C ARG A 82 2.90 -13.43 3.16
N LEU A 83 1.71 -12.85 2.99
CA LEU A 83 1.43 -11.90 1.92
C LEU A 83 2.25 -10.61 2.06
N ALA A 84 2.41 -10.11 3.28
CA ALA A 84 3.23 -8.94 3.59
C ALA A 84 4.67 -9.11 3.08
N ARG A 85 5.29 -10.27 3.29
CA ARG A 85 6.63 -10.56 2.76
C ARG A 85 6.69 -10.54 1.23
N ILE A 86 5.64 -11.04 0.56
CA ILE A 86 5.57 -11.03 -0.91
C ILE A 86 5.42 -9.59 -1.43
N VAL A 87 4.53 -8.81 -0.82
CA VAL A 87 4.28 -7.41 -1.16
C VAL A 87 5.53 -6.57 -0.91
N HIS A 88 6.18 -6.74 0.25
CA HIS A 88 7.42 -6.07 0.60
C HIS A 88 8.51 -6.32 -0.45
N GLY A 89 8.80 -7.58 -0.77
CA GLY A 89 9.80 -7.88 -1.80
C GLY A 89 9.44 -7.31 -3.17
N ALA A 90 8.15 -7.24 -3.51
CA ALA A 90 7.72 -6.68 -4.79
C ALA A 90 7.79 -5.14 -4.84
N ASP A 91 7.59 -4.47 -3.70
CA ASP A 91 7.56 -3.02 -3.59
C ASP A 91 8.94 -2.40 -3.33
N VAL A 92 9.78 -3.07 -2.53
CA VAL A 92 11.15 -2.65 -2.20
C VAL A 92 12.16 -3.29 -3.16
N GLU A 93 12.73 -2.49 -4.07
CA GLU A 93 13.63 -2.97 -5.14
C GLU A 93 14.82 -3.80 -4.62
N ALA A 94 15.43 -3.37 -3.51
CA ALA A 94 16.58 -4.06 -2.94
C ALA A 94 16.24 -5.50 -2.49
N ASP A 95 14.96 -5.76 -2.17
CA ASP A 95 14.49 -7.00 -1.57
C ASP A 95 13.74 -7.90 -2.56
N ILE A 96 13.76 -7.58 -3.85
CA ILE A 96 13.04 -8.32 -4.91
C ILE A 96 13.40 -9.80 -5.00
N ASN A 97 14.61 -10.18 -4.59
CA ASN A 97 15.11 -11.55 -4.63
C ASN A 97 14.97 -12.30 -3.29
N THR A 98 14.38 -11.69 -2.27
CA THR A 98 14.18 -12.32 -0.95
C THR A 98 13.10 -13.40 -0.96
N ILE A 99 12.20 -13.34 -1.95
CA ILE A 99 11.03 -14.20 -2.05
C ILE A 99 10.65 -14.41 -3.53
N PRO A 100 10.48 -15.67 -4.00
CA PRO A 100 10.35 -15.94 -5.43
C PRO A 100 9.08 -15.36 -6.06
N GLU A 101 8.01 -15.18 -5.28
CA GLU A 101 6.74 -14.64 -5.78
C GLU A 101 6.79 -13.12 -6.08
N ALA A 102 7.74 -12.38 -5.49
CA ALA A 102 7.77 -10.92 -5.56
C ALA A 102 7.97 -10.38 -6.99
N ALA A 103 8.90 -10.97 -7.75
CA ALA A 103 9.16 -10.54 -9.13
C ALA A 103 7.92 -10.66 -10.03
N GLY A 104 7.15 -11.73 -9.86
CA GLY A 104 5.89 -11.93 -10.59
C GLY A 104 4.82 -10.90 -10.21
N LEU A 105 4.63 -10.68 -8.91
CA LEU A 105 3.69 -9.67 -8.42
C LEU A 105 4.03 -8.26 -8.93
N LYS A 106 5.32 -7.89 -8.87
CA LYS A 106 5.82 -6.60 -9.38
C LYS A 106 5.56 -6.43 -10.88
N ALA A 107 5.83 -7.47 -11.67
CA ALA A 107 5.60 -7.42 -13.11
C ALA A 107 4.13 -7.15 -13.44
N VAL A 108 3.20 -7.82 -12.75
CA VAL A 108 1.76 -7.62 -12.92
C VAL A 108 1.35 -6.20 -12.50
N ALA A 109 1.78 -5.74 -11.32
CA ALA A 109 1.47 -4.40 -10.83
C ALA A 109 1.99 -3.29 -11.76
N MET A 110 3.21 -3.44 -12.30
CA MET A 110 3.78 -2.51 -13.27
C MET A 110 3.04 -2.54 -14.61
N GLY A 111 2.45 -3.68 -14.98
CA GLY A 111 1.55 -3.78 -16.13
C GLY A 111 0.30 -2.91 -15.94
N PHE A 112 -0.39 -3.05 -14.81
CA PHE A 112 -1.59 -2.25 -14.50
C PHE A 112 -1.30 -0.74 -14.44
N ARG A 113 -0.13 -0.36 -13.91
CA ARG A 113 0.29 1.05 -13.80
C ARG A 113 0.36 1.79 -15.15
N ARG A 114 0.55 1.06 -16.26
CA ARG A 114 0.72 1.62 -17.61
C ARG A 114 -0.59 1.75 -18.39
N LEU A 115 -1.69 1.21 -17.85
CA LEU A 115 -3.05 1.34 -18.39
C LEU A 115 -3.69 2.61 -17.86
#